data_AF-A0A8S3EV99-F1
#
_entry.id   AF-A0A8S3EV99-F1
#
_cell.length_a   1.000
_cell.length_b   1.000
_cell.length_c   1.000
_cell.angle_alpha   90.00
_cell.angle_beta   90.00
_cell.angle_gamma   90.00
#
_symmetry.space_group_name_H-M   'P 1'
#
loop_
_entity.id
_entity.type
_entity.pdbx_description
1 polymer ?
#
loop_
_entity_poly.entity_id
_entity_poly.type
_entity_poly.pdbx_seq_one_letter_code
_entity_poly.pdbx_strand_id
1 'polypeptide(L)'
;LFLNIGSLVEDESLIQVLADTKATSKEVNEKLTIAAETEIKINAAREEFRPVATRGSIVYFLIVEMSMVNVMYQTSLKQFLGLFEIGRQKAQASPITVKRIQNIIESLTYEVWKYSSRGLYERDKNLFTLLLALKIDMQKGNVKSSEFQVLIKGGAALDMNAVEPRPDKMKKWLTDMTWLNLVELSKLAHFSQVLRQVVSNDKVWYNWFLSDAPEEVTFPESYSTSLDTFKKLLLVRSFSPDRTLPMAKKYIGESLGFQYAEGYILSLEAMWQESDKRTPLVCFLSMGSDPTDNVLGLSKKQNIPCGTISMGQGQEVHARRLLQQSQQEGRWILLQNCHLGLGFLE
;
A
#
# COMPACT_ATOMS: atom_id res chain seq x y z
N LEU A 1 53.44 -37.68 -9.56
CA LEU A 1 53.96 -39.04 -9.33
C LEU A 1 53.26 -39.97 -10.30
N PHE A 2 53.79 -40.08 -11.51
CA PHE A 2 53.42 -41.11 -12.47
C PHE A 2 54.32 -42.30 -12.19
N LEU A 3 53.74 -43.42 -11.80
CA LEU A 3 54.45 -44.70 -11.80
C LEU A 3 53.54 -45.69 -12.52
N ASN A 4 53.83 -45.91 -13.79
CA ASN A 4 53.61 -47.23 -14.38
C ASN A 4 54.54 -47.44 -15.58
N ILE A 5 55.46 -48.40 -15.41
CA ILE A 5 56.44 -48.83 -16.41
C ILE A 5 56.10 -50.27 -16.86
N GLY A 6 54.87 -50.74 -16.62
CA GLY A 6 54.31 -51.98 -17.18
C GLY A 6 53.26 -51.69 -18.24
N SER A 7 52.93 -52.69 -19.07
CA SER A 7 51.91 -52.58 -20.12
C SER A 7 50.62 -51.98 -19.57
N LEU A 8 50.27 -50.77 -20.02
CA LEU A 8 49.10 -49.99 -19.62
C LEU A 8 47.76 -50.74 -19.76
N VAL A 9 47.75 -51.84 -20.52
CA VAL A 9 46.57 -52.66 -20.78
C VAL A 9 46.34 -53.72 -19.69
N GLU A 10 47.37 -54.07 -18.90
CA GLU A 10 47.30 -55.12 -17.87
C GLU A 10 47.05 -54.58 -16.45
N ASP A 11 47.04 -53.26 -16.26
CA ASP A 11 46.77 -52.66 -14.95
C ASP A 11 45.25 -52.52 -14.71
N GLU A 12 44.66 -53.55 -14.09
CA GLU A 12 43.26 -53.59 -13.68
C GLU A 12 42.85 -52.40 -12.82
N SER A 13 43.76 -51.84 -12.01
CA SER A 13 43.46 -50.68 -11.16
C SER A 13 43.20 -49.42 -11.99
N LEU A 14 43.95 -49.26 -13.09
CA LEU A 14 43.85 -48.11 -13.98
C LEU A 14 42.60 -48.21 -14.86
N ILE A 15 42.21 -49.43 -15.25
CA ILE A 15 40.95 -49.73 -15.93
C ILE A 15 39.76 -49.40 -15.02
N GLN A 16 39.81 -49.77 -13.74
CA GLN A 16 38.76 -49.46 -12.77
C GLN A 16 38.63 -47.95 -12.53
N VAL A 17 39.75 -47.24 -12.33
CA VAL A 17 39.75 -45.78 -12.16
C VAL A 17 39.20 -45.06 -13.40
N LEU A 18 39.52 -45.54 -14.61
CA LEU A 18 38.96 -45.01 -15.86
C LEU A 18 37.45 -45.29 -15.97
N ALA A 19 36.99 -46.47 -15.56
CA ALA A 19 35.57 -46.83 -15.54
C ALA A 19 34.80 -45.96 -14.54
N ASP A 20 35.34 -45.75 -13.34
CA ASP A 20 34.77 -44.89 -12.30
C ASP A 20 34.74 -43.43 -12.76
N THR A 21 35.84 -42.92 -13.33
CA THR A 21 35.91 -41.54 -13.86
C THR A 21 34.91 -41.32 -14.99
N LYS A 22 34.71 -42.32 -15.86
CA LYS A 22 33.71 -42.30 -16.93
C LYS A 22 32.28 -42.34 -16.37
N ALA A 23 32.03 -43.15 -15.34
CA ALA A 23 30.74 -43.22 -14.67
C ALA A 23 30.40 -41.89 -13.97
N THR A 24 31.33 -41.32 -13.21
CA THR A 24 31.16 -40.00 -12.56
C THR A 24 30.96 -38.89 -13.59
N SER A 25 31.71 -38.88 -14.69
CA SER A 25 31.52 -37.89 -15.76
C SER A 25 30.13 -37.99 -16.40
N LYS A 26 29.62 -39.21 -16.60
CA LYS A 26 28.26 -39.44 -17.11
C LYS A 26 27.20 -38.95 -16.12
N GLU A 27 27.34 -39.27 -14.84
CA GLU A 27 26.44 -38.82 -13.78
C GLU A 27 26.41 -37.28 -13.66
N VAL A 28 27.57 -36.64 -13.72
CA VAL A 28 27.67 -35.17 -13.72
C VAL A 28 26.97 -34.58 -14.95
N ASN A 29 27.15 -35.17 -16.13
CA ASN A 29 26.52 -34.68 -17.35
C ASN A 29 24.98 -34.82 -17.32
N GLU A 30 24.47 -35.93 -16.76
CA GLU A 30 23.04 -36.12 -16.53
C GLU A 30 22.50 -35.09 -15.52
N LYS A 31 23.21 -34.87 -14.40
CA LYS A 31 22.85 -33.84 -13.40
C LYS A 31 22.85 -32.43 -13.98
N LEU A 32 23.83 -32.09 -14.83
CA LEU A 32 23.89 -30.80 -15.52
C LEU A 32 22.70 -30.60 -16.46
N THR A 33 22.28 -31.64 -17.17
CA THR A 33 21.11 -31.60 -18.05
C THR A 33 19.82 -31.36 -17.24
N ILE A 34 19.63 -32.10 -16.15
CA ILE A 34 18.48 -31.93 -15.24
C ILE A 34 18.48 -30.52 -14.61
N ALA A 35 19.65 -30.02 -14.23
CA ALA A 35 19.78 -28.67 -13.67
C ALA A 35 19.36 -27.60 -14.68
N ALA A 36 19.80 -27.70 -15.94
CA ALA A 36 19.43 -26.77 -17.00
C ALA A 36 17.92 -26.78 -17.27
N GLU A 37 17.29 -27.96 -17.34
CA GLU A 37 15.83 -28.06 -17.49
C GLU A 37 15.08 -27.48 -16.28
N THR A 38 15.61 -27.70 -15.07
CA THR A 38 15.04 -27.17 -13.84
C THR A 38 15.15 -25.64 -13.78
N GLU A 39 16.27 -25.07 -14.23
CA GLU A 39 16.47 -23.64 -14.32
C GLU A 39 15.45 -22.98 -15.25
N ILE A 40 15.20 -23.57 -16.43
CA ILE A 40 14.18 -23.09 -17.36
C ILE A 40 12.79 -23.08 -16.69
N LYS A 41 12.42 -24.15 -15.99
CA LYS A 41 11.14 -24.25 -15.26
C LYS A 41 11.04 -23.21 -14.13
N ILE A 42 12.13 -23.00 -13.38
CA ILE A 42 12.18 -21.99 -12.31
C ILE A 42 12.02 -20.59 -12.91
N ASN A 43 12.72 -20.28 -14.00
CA ASN A 43 12.62 -18.96 -14.63
C ASN A 43 11.22 -18.71 -15.20
N ALA A 44 10.58 -19.70 -15.82
CA ALA A 44 9.19 -19.59 -16.24
C ALA A 44 8.25 -19.29 -15.07
N ALA A 45 8.36 -20.03 -13.96
CA ALA A 45 7.57 -19.78 -12.76
C ALA A 45 7.85 -18.39 -12.16
N ARG A 46 9.10 -17.92 -12.15
CA ARG A 46 9.46 -16.58 -11.66
C ARG A 46 8.77 -15.48 -12.46
N GLU A 47 8.70 -15.60 -13.77
CA GLU A 47 8.00 -14.63 -14.62
C GLU A 47 6.49 -14.64 -14.36
N GLU A 48 5.89 -15.81 -14.18
CA GLU A 48 4.46 -15.91 -13.84
C GLU A 48 4.13 -15.19 -12.51
N PHE A 49 4.99 -15.31 -11.50
CA PHE A 49 4.78 -14.68 -10.19
C PHE A 49 5.34 -13.26 -10.08
N ARG A 50 6.02 -12.75 -11.11
CA ARG A 50 6.55 -11.37 -11.15
C ARG A 50 5.48 -10.31 -10.82
N PRO A 51 4.22 -10.39 -11.29
CA PRO A 51 3.17 -9.42 -10.92
C PRO A 51 2.92 -9.34 -9.41
N VAL A 52 3.03 -10.46 -8.68
CA VAL A 52 2.90 -10.48 -7.22
C VAL A 52 4.05 -9.71 -6.56
N ALA A 53 5.29 -9.94 -7.01
CA ALA A 53 6.47 -9.24 -6.51
C ALA A 53 6.40 -7.73 -6.82
N THR A 54 5.98 -7.36 -8.04
CA THR A 54 5.76 -5.96 -8.43
C THR A 54 4.71 -5.31 -7.52
N ARG A 55 3.58 -5.97 -7.25
CA ARG A 55 2.57 -5.44 -6.32
C ARG A 55 3.15 -5.27 -4.91
N GLY A 56 3.83 -6.30 -4.38
CA GLY A 56 4.45 -6.24 -3.07
C GLY A 56 5.44 -5.08 -2.93
N SER A 57 6.26 -4.85 -3.97
CA SER A 57 7.20 -3.72 -4.03
C SER A 57 6.48 -2.38 -3.94
N ILE A 58 5.41 -2.17 -4.72
CA ILE A 58 4.64 -0.91 -4.71
C ILE A 58 4.08 -0.63 -3.30
N VAL A 59 3.47 -1.65 -2.69
CA VAL A 59 2.83 -1.51 -1.38
C VAL A 59 3.88 -1.26 -0.29
N TYR A 60 5.01 -1.98 -0.31
CA TYR A 60 6.08 -1.79 0.65
C TYR A 60 6.67 -0.38 0.59
N PHE A 61 7.04 0.08 -0.61
CA PHE A 61 7.61 1.42 -0.77
C PHE A 61 6.61 2.51 -0.38
N LEU A 62 5.31 2.33 -0.67
CA LEU A 62 4.29 3.27 -0.18
C LEU A 62 4.27 3.35 1.36
N ILE A 63 4.32 2.23 2.06
CA ILE A 63 4.34 2.22 3.53
C ILE A 63 5.58 2.93 4.06
N VAL A 64 6.75 2.66 3.47
CA VAL A 64 8.00 3.33 3.84
C VAL A 64 7.90 4.85 3.60
N GLU A 65 7.33 5.26 2.47
CA GLU A 65 7.12 6.67 2.14
C GLU A 65 6.17 7.37 3.12
N MET A 66 5.23 6.66 3.77
CA MET A 66 4.35 7.25 4.79
C MET A 66 5.12 7.78 6.01
N SER A 67 6.35 7.32 6.26
CA SER A 67 7.22 7.90 7.29
C SER A 67 7.55 9.38 7.04
N MET A 68 7.49 9.84 5.77
CA MET A 68 7.64 11.26 5.42
C MET A 68 6.41 12.09 5.77
N VAL A 69 5.23 11.46 5.90
CA VAL A 69 3.99 12.12 6.35
C VAL A 69 3.98 12.27 7.87
N ASN A 70 4.39 11.21 8.57
CA ASN A 70 4.54 11.24 10.02
C ASN A 70 5.65 10.27 10.44
N VAL A 71 6.59 10.75 11.26
CA VAL A 71 7.73 9.95 11.76
C VAL A 71 7.30 8.68 12.49
N MET A 72 6.08 8.63 13.04
CA MET A 72 5.53 7.45 13.71
C MET A 72 5.12 6.32 12.75
N TYR A 73 4.97 6.59 11.45
CA TYR A 73 4.61 5.58 10.44
C TYR A 73 5.83 4.80 9.98
N GLN A 74 6.56 4.21 10.93
CA GLN A 74 7.69 3.32 10.66
C GLN A 74 7.20 1.90 10.48
N THR A 75 7.77 1.20 9.51
CA THR A 75 7.53 -0.24 9.32
C THR A 75 8.81 -0.90 8.82
N SER A 76 9.14 -2.04 9.41
CA SER A 76 10.31 -2.81 8.97
C SER A 76 9.96 -3.72 7.78
N LEU A 77 10.96 -4.03 6.94
CA LEU A 77 10.78 -5.02 5.88
C LEU A 77 10.38 -6.39 6.45
N LYS A 78 10.92 -6.77 7.60
CA LYS A 78 10.58 -8.04 8.28
C LYS A 78 9.08 -8.13 8.60
N GLN A 79 8.51 -7.07 9.15
CA GLN A 79 7.09 -6.98 9.45
C GLN A 79 6.25 -7.05 8.18
N PHE A 80 6.64 -6.32 7.12
CA PHE A 80 5.99 -6.40 5.82
C PHE A 80 6.01 -7.81 5.24
N LEU A 81 7.14 -8.52 5.29
CA LEU A 81 7.25 -9.90 4.81
C LEU A 81 6.36 -10.87 5.61
N GLY A 82 6.17 -10.63 6.92
CA GLY A 82 5.19 -11.37 7.72
C GLY A 82 3.76 -11.17 7.21
N LEU A 83 3.38 -9.94 6.90
CA LEU A 83 2.06 -9.62 6.33
C LEU A 83 1.88 -10.16 4.92
N PHE A 84 2.95 -10.12 4.11
CA PHE A 84 2.98 -10.71 2.77
C PHE A 84 2.62 -12.19 2.85
N GLU A 85 3.24 -12.91 3.79
CA GLU A 85 3.00 -14.33 3.98
C GLU A 85 1.58 -14.62 4.49
N ILE A 86 1.07 -13.81 5.43
CA ILE A 86 -0.34 -13.90 5.88
C ILE A 86 -1.31 -13.71 4.71
N GLY A 87 -1.09 -12.70 3.86
CA GLY A 87 -1.90 -12.46 2.67
C GLY A 87 -1.84 -13.62 1.68
N ARG A 88 -0.65 -14.21 1.46
CA ARG A 88 -0.49 -15.39 0.60
C ARG A 88 -1.25 -16.61 1.11
N GLN A 89 -1.25 -16.83 2.43
CA GLN A 89 -1.95 -17.94 3.09
C GLN A 89 -3.47 -17.76 3.07
N LYS A 90 -3.97 -16.54 3.30
CA LYS A 90 -5.40 -16.22 3.28
C LYS A 90 -6.00 -16.21 1.87
N ALA A 91 -5.19 -15.94 0.84
CA ALA A 91 -5.64 -15.93 -0.53
C ALA A 91 -6.29 -17.25 -0.93
N GLN A 92 -7.44 -17.20 -1.61
CA GLN A 92 -8.16 -18.40 -2.06
C GLN A 92 -7.30 -19.25 -3.02
N ALA A 93 -7.22 -20.55 -2.75
CA ALA A 93 -6.54 -21.51 -3.62
C ALA A 93 -7.28 -21.63 -4.96
N SER A 94 -6.53 -21.82 -6.05
CA SER A 94 -7.09 -22.06 -7.37
C SER A 94 -6.16 -23.00 -8.15
N PRO A 95 -6.70 -23.98 -8.89
CA PRO A 95 -5.90 -24.83 -9.77
C PRO A 95 -5.40 -24.08 -11.01
N ILE A 96 -5.98 -22.91 -11.33
CA ILE A 96 -5.56 -22.07 -12.46
C ILE A 96 -4.53 -21.07 -11.93
N THR A 97 -3.28 -21.17 -12.40
CA THR A 97 -2.16 -20.34 -11.93
C THR A 97 -2.45 -18.84 -12.03
N VAL A 98 -2.99 -18.38 -13.16
CA VAL A 98 -3.34 -16.97 -13.38
C VAL A 98 -4.38 -16.48 -12.35
N LYS A 99 -5.42 -17.28 -12.10
CA LYS A 99 -6.45 -16.95 -11.08
C LYS A 99 -5.86 -16.98 -9.67
N ARG A 100 -4.97 -17.93 -9.38
CA ARG A 100 -4.27 -18.01 -8.10
C ARG A 100 -3.41 -16.77 -7.85
N ILE A 101 -2.68 -16.30 -8.87
CA ILE A 101 -1.87 -15.07 -8.80
C ILE A 101 -2.76 -13.86 -8.49
N GLN A 102 -3.89 -13.73 -9.18
CA GLN A 102 -4.83 -12.63 -8.94
C GLN A 102 -5.38 -12.66 -7.51
N ASN A 103 -5.80 -13.83 -7.02
CA ASN A 103 -6.27 -13.99 -5.63
C ASN A 103 -5.19 -13.60 -4.60
N ILE A 104 -3.93 -13.94 -4.87
CA ILE A 104 -2.80 -13.56 -4.00
C ILE A 104 -2.61 -12.04 -4.01
N ILE A 105 -2.62 -11.41 -5.19
CA ILE A 105 -2.47 -9.95 -5.33
C ILE A 105 -3.56 -9.21 -4.58
N GLU A 106 -4.82 -9.64 -4.72
CA GLU A 106 -5.97 -9.03 -4.06
C GLU A 106 -5.90 -9.19 -2.53
N SER A 107 -5.69 -10.41 -2.05
CA SER A 107 -5.60 -10.69 -0.62
C SER A 107 -4.43 -9.96 0.02
N LEU A 108 -3.26 -9.98 -0.62
CA LEU A 108 -2.09 -9.28 -0.14
C LEU A 108 -2.31 -7.76 -0.07
N THR A 109 -2.86 -7.17 -1.14
CA THR A 109 -3.13 -5.72 -1.18
C THR A 109 -4.06 -5.34 -0.04
N TYR A 110 -5.12 -6.11 0.19
CA TYR A 110 -6.11 -5.84 1.21
C TYR A 110 -5.57 -6.02 2.64
N GLU A 111 -4.89 -7.14 2.93
CA GLU A 111 -4.34 -7.42 4.26
C GLU A 111 -3.30 -6.38 4.67
N VAL A 112 -2.42 -5.99 3.75
CA VAL A 112 -1.41 -4.98 4.01
C VAL A 112 -2.04 -3.59 4.14
N TRP A 113 -3.03 -3.23 3.31
CA TRP A 113 -3.77 -1.98 3.44
C TRP A 113 -4.50 -1.91 4.79
N LYS A 114 -5.21 -2.97 5.19
CA LYS A 114 -5.92 -3.07 6.46
C LYS A 114 -4.97 -2.89 7.65
N TYR A 115 -3.83 -3.59 7.63
CA TYR A 115 -2.80 -3.50 8.66
C TYR A 115 -2.17 -2.11 8.74
N SER A 116 -1.90 -1.48 7.59
CA SER A 116 -1.27 -0.16 7.56
C SER A 116 -2.26 0.90 8.00
N SER A 117 -3.47 0.90 7.44
CA SER A 117 -4.53 1.88 7.72
C SER A 117 -4.93 1.92 9.20
N ARG A 118 -4.89 0.79 9.94
CA ARG A 118 -5.15 0.79 11.39
C ARG A 118 -4.08 1.51 12.22
N GLY A 119 -2.86 1.63 11.71
CA GLY A 119 -1.75 2.33 12.36
C GLY A 119 -1.66 3.81 12.01
N LEU A 120 -2.50 4.30 11.09
CA LEU A 120 -2.53 5.69 10.65
C LEU A 120 -3.54 6.51 11.45
N TYR A 121 -3.26 7.81 11.59
CA TYR A 121 -4.25 8.76 12.08
C TYR A 121 -5.36 8.95 11.06
N GLU A 122 -6.57 9.27 11.53
CA GLU A 122 -7.75 9.39 10.68
C GLU A 122 -7.55 10.34 9.49
N ARG A 123 -6.87 11.47 9.73
CA ARG A 123 -6.56 12.47 8.70
C ARG A 123 -5.67 11.93 7.57
N ASP A 124 -4.84 10.91 7.85
CA ASP A 124 -3.81 10.41 6.94
C ASP A 124 -4.26 9.13 6.20
N LYS A 125 -5.37 8.48 6.62
CA LYS A 125 -5.90 7.25 6.01
C LYS A 125 -6.35 7.43 4.56
N ASN A 126 -7.04 8.54 4.26
CA ASN A 126 -7.51 8.82 2.90
C ASN A 126 -6.33 9.09 1.96
N LEU A 127 -5.29 9.78 2.45
CA LEU A 127 -4.06 10.02 1.69
C LEU A 127 -3.38 8.69 1.33
N PHE A 128 -3.16 7.82 2.32
CA PHE A 128 -2.56 6.51 2.10
C PHE A 128 -3.34 5.68 1.08
N THR A 129 -4.66 5.62 1.23
CA THR A 129 -5.52 4.81 0.35
C THR A 129 -5.58 5.37 -1.07
N LEU A 130 -5.61 6.69 -1.22
CA LEU A 130 -5.54 7.34 -2.53
C LEU A 130 -4.18 7.09 -3.20
N LEU A 131 -3.07 7.23 -2.47
CA LEU A 131 -1.74 6.96 -2.98
C LEU A 131 -1.56 5.49 -3.39
N LEU A 132 -2.17 4.56 -2.66
CA LEU A 132 -2.21 3.14 -3.03
C LEU A 132 -2.88 2.94 -4.39
N ALA A 133 -4.07 3.53 -4.58
CA ALA A 133 -4.82 3.45 -5.84
C ALA A 133 -3.99 4.04 -7.00
N LEU A 134 -3.46 5.24 -6.80
CA LEU A 134 -2.67 5.96 -7.81
C LEU A 134 -1.40 5.20 -8.20
N LYS A 135 -0.60 4.72 -7.25
CA LYS A 135 0.63 3.98 -7.57
C LYS A 135 0.34 2.69 -8.32
N ILE A 136 -0.74 1.99 -7.97
CA ILE A 136 -1.17 0.77 -8.69
C ILE A 136 -1.61 1.12 -10.11
N ASP A 137 -2.45 2.12 -10.30
CA ASP A 137 -2.95 2.50 -11.63
C ASP A 137 -1.88 3.14 -12.52
N MET A 138 -0.93 3.86 -11.93
CA MET A 138 0.26 4.33 -12.65
C MET A 138 1.12 3.16 -13.14
N GLN A 139 1.30 2.11 -12.32
CA GLN A 139 2.02 0.91 -12.76
C GLN A 139 1.27 0.14 -13.86
N LYS A 140 -0.06 0.12 -13.83
CA LYS A 140 -0.90 -0.46 -14.90
C LYS A 140 -0.92 0.39 -16.18
N GLY A 141 -0.52 1.66 -16.11
CA GLY A 141 -0.63 2.62 -17.22
C GLY A 141 -2.02 3.27 -17.36
N ASN A 142 -2.92 3.03 -16.41
CA ASN A 142 -4.25 3.66 -16.36
C ASN A 142 -4.17 5.16 -16.02
N VAL A 143 -3.15 5.54 -15.26
CA VAL A 143 -2.86 6.94 -14.90
C VAL A 143 -1.50 7.34 -15.46
N LYS A 144 -1.47 8.37 -16.29
CA LYS A 144 -0.22 8.90 -16.85
C LYS A 144 0.48 9.80 -15.84
N SER A 145 1.81 9.86 -15.91
CA SER A 145 2.62 10.76 -15.07
C SER A 145 2.18 12.23 -15.21
N SER A 146 1.85 12.67 -16.43
CA SER A 146 1.34 14.03 -16.67
C SER A 146 0.01 14.28 -15.96
N GLU A 147 -0.92 13.33 -15.99
CA GLU A 147 -2.23 13.46 -15.33
C GLU A 147 -2.05 13.49 -13.79
N PHE A 148 -1.16 12.66 -13.25
CA PHE A 148 -0.80 12.70 -11.84
C PHE A 148 -0.18 14.05 -11.42
N GLN A 149 0.70 14.63 -12.23
CA GLN A 149 1.26 15.95 -11.95
C GLN A 149 0.19 17.05 -11.91
N VAL A 150 -0.81 16.99 -12.81
CA VAL A 150 -1.96 17.92 -12.80
C VAL A 150 -2.77 17.79 -11.51
N LEU A 151 -3.01 16.56 -11.01
CA LEU A 151 -3.71 16.35 -9.74
C LEU A 151 -3.00 17.03 -8.55
N ILE A 152 -1.68 16.89 -8.49
CA ILE A 152 -0.87 17.36 -7.35
C ILE A 152 -0.62 18.87 -7.43
N LYS A 153 -0.13 19.36 -8.58
CA LYS A 153 0.31 20.75 -8.73
C LYS A 153 -0.83 21.68 -9.10
N GLY A 154 -1.78 21.21 -9.91
CA GLY A 154 -2.78 22.07 -10.55
C GLY A 154 -2.13 23.29 -11.20
N GLY A 155 -2.81 24.44 -11.13
CA GLY A 155 -2.33 25.71 -11.66
C GLY A 155 -1.35 26.47 -10.76
N ALA A 156 -0.88 25.89 -9.65
CA ALA A 156 -0.11 26.62 -8.63
C ALA A 156 1.23 27.20 -9.13
N ALA A 157 1.79 26.61 -10.19
CA ALA A 157 3.05 27.07 -10.80
C ALA A 157 2.83 28.06 -11.96
N LEU A 158 1.58 28.38 -12.29
CA LEU A 158 1.25 29.29 -13.40
C LEU A 158 1.05 30.71 -12.89
N ASP A 159 1.49 31.68 -13.69
CA ASP A 159 1.20 33.10 -13.49
C ASP A 159 -0.01 33.50 -14.32
N MET A 160 -0.99 34.17 -13.68
CA MET A 160 -2.20 34.68 -14.32
C MET A 160 -1.91 35.66 -15.46
N ASN A 161 -0.78 36.37 -15.40
CA ASN A 161 -0.37 37.31 -16.46
C ASN A 161 0.28 36.62 -17.67
N ALA A 162 0.66 35.35 -17.54
CA ALA A 162 1.37 34.58 -18.56
C ALA A 162 0.48 33.54 -19.27
N VAL A 163 -0.81 33.46 -18.91
CA VAL A 163 -1.77 32.48 -19.45
C VAL A 163 -2.92 33.17 -20.20
N GLU A 164 -3.76 32.38 -20.87
CA GLU A 164 -4.99 32.88 -21.49
C GLU A 164 -5.85 33.59 -20.43
N PRO A 165 -6.23 34.86 -20.65
CA PRO A 165 -6.92 35.64 -19.64
C PRO A 165 -8.34 35.11 -19.41
N ARG A 166 -8.74 35.00 -18.14
CA ARG A 166 -10.12 34.66 -17.79
C ARG A 166 -11.06 35.77 -18.29
N PRO A 167 -12.13 35.45 -19.04
CA PRO A 167 -13.11 36.45 -19.46
C PRO A 167 -13.78 37.17 -18.28
N ASP A 168 -14.04 38.47 -18.43
CA ASP A 168 -14.59 39.32 -17.37
C ASP A 168 -15.92 38.80 -16.80
N LYS A 169 -16.78 38.23 -17.65
CA LYS A 169 -18.06 37.65 -17.24
C LYS A 169 -17.94 36.53 -16.19
N MET A 170 -16.81 35.83 -16.15
CA MET A 170 -16.55 34.73 -15.22
C MET A 170 -15.93 35.16 -13.91
N LYS A 171 -15.38 36.39 -13.83
CA LYS A 171 -14.79 36.92 -12.59
C LYS A 171 -15.78 36.96 -11.42
N LYS A 172 -17.08 36.89 -11.70
CA LYS A 172 -18.15 36.84 -10.71
C LYS A 172 -18.23 35.53 -9.92
N TRP A 173 -17.72 34.43 -10.47
CA TRP A 173 -17.91 33.09 -9.87
C TRP A 173 -16.69 32.17 -9.94
N LEU A 174 -15.73 32.44 -10.83
CA LEU A 174 -14.45 31.73 -10.87
C LEU A 174 -13.34 32.58 -10.24
N THR A 175 -12.58 31.96 -9.34
CA THR A 175 -11.36 32.55 -8.78
C THR A 175 -10.19 32.44 -9.77
N ASP A 176 -9.16 33.25 -9.57
CA ASP A 176 -7.93 33.19 -10.39
C ASP A 176 -7.27 31.82 -10.27
N MET A 177 -7.18 31.28 -9.05
CA MET A 177 -6.63 29.94 -8.82
C MET A 177 -7.42 28.85 -9.55
N THR A 178 -8.76 28.90 -9.53
CA THR A 178 -9.60 27.94 -10.27
C THR A 178 -9.33 28.03 -11.77
N TRP A 179 -9.19 29.24 -12.31
CA TRP A 179 -8.86 29.40 -13.73
C TRP A 179 -7.47 28.85 -14.07
N LEU A 180 -6.46 29.13 -13.25
CA LEU A 180 -5.12 28.57 -13.42
C LEU A 180 -5.15 27.02 -13.40
N ASN A 181 -5.96 26.41 -12.52
CA ASN A 181 -6.13 24.96 -12.53
C ASN A 181 -6.72 24.45 -13.85
N LEU A 182 -7.71 25.16 -14.42
CA LEU A 182 -8.30 24.78 -15.70
C LEU A 182 -7.32 24.97 -16.86
N VAL A 183 -6.47 26.00 -16.82
CA VAL A 183 -5.40 26.20 -17.79
C VAL A 183 -4.42 25.03 -17.73
N GLU A 184 -3.99 24.62 -16.53
CA GLU A 184 -3.14 23.43 -16.39
C GLU A 184 -3.83 22.16 -16.89
N LEU A 185 -5.11 21.96 -16.53
CA LEU A 185 -5.91 20.83 -16.97
C LEU A 185 -6.02 20.76 -18.50
N SER A 186 -6.16 21.92 -19.16
CA SER A 186 -6.31 22.03 -20.62
C SER A 186 -5.11 21.52 -21.41
N LYS A 187 -3.93 21.38 -20.77
CA LYS A 187 -2.75 20.79 -21.39
C LYS A 187 -2.90 19.29 -21.66
N LEU A 188 -3.87 18.63 -21.01
CA LEU A 188 -4.18 17.22 -21.25
C LEU A 188 -5.12 17.09 -22.46
N ALA A 189 -4.83 16.13 -23.34
CA ALA A 189 -5.55 15.95 -24.61
C ALA A 189 -7.09 15.89 -24.45
N HIS A 190 -7.56 15.16 -23.43
CA HIS A 190 -9.00 15.00 -23.13
C HIS A 190 -9.69 16.30 -22.68
N PHE A 191 -8.93 17.28 -22.21
CA PHE A 191 -9.42 18.56 -21.69
C PHE A 191 -8.98 19.75 -22.55
N SER A 192 -8.40 19.51 -23.73
CA SER A 192 -7.88 20.57 -24.60
C SER A 192 -8.89 21.65 -25.00
N GLN A 193 -10.19 21.35 -24.94
CA GLN A 193 -11.27 22.31 -25.22
C GLN A 193 -11.95 22.85 -23.96
N VAL A 194 -11.51 22.48 -22.75
CA VAL A 194 -12.23 22.80 -21.50
C VAL A 194 -12.39 24.30 -21.30
N LEU A 195 -11.36 25.10 -21.56
CA LEU A 195 -11.43 26.57 -21.43
C LEU A 195 -12.50 27.15 -22.36
N ARG A 196 -12.52 26.72 -23.62
CA ARG A 196 -13.50 27.17 -24.61
C ARG A 196 -14.93 26.75 -24.24
N GLN A 197 -15.12 25.51 -23.81
CA GLN A 197 -16.43 24.97 -23.41
C GLN A 197 -17.00 25.71 -22.20
N VAL A 198 -16.16 26.01 -21.20
CA VAL A 198 -16.56 26.80 -20.02
C VAL A 198 -17.00 28.19 -20.45
N VAL A 199 -16.35 28.79 -21.46
CA VAL A 199 -16.70 30.12 -22.00
C VAL A 199 -17.96 30.11 -22.86
N SER A 200 -18.14 29.10 -23.71
CA SER A 200 -19.29 29.01 -24.61
C SER A 200 -20.58 28.66 -23.87
N ASN A 201 -20.51 27.73 -22.92
CA ASN A 201 -21.67 27.19 -22.19
C ASN A 201 -21.66 27.58 -20.70
N ASP A 202 -21.31 28.83 -20.41
CA ASP A 202 -21.06 29.34 -19.06
C ASP A 202 -22.17 29.06 -18.05
N LYS A 203 -23.44 29.15 -18.44
CA LYS A 203 -24.60 28.85 -17.57
C LYS A 203 -24.59 27.41 -17.05
N VAL A 204 -24.25 26.43 -17.89
CA VAL A 204 -24.23 25.01 -17.52
C VAL A 204 -23.10 24.75 -16.52
N TRP A 205 -21.91 25.27 -16.82
CA TRP A 205 -20.74 25.16 -15.94
C TRP A 205 -20.93 25.88 -14.62
N TYR A 206 -21.55 27.06 -14.62
CA TYR A 206 -21.89 27.81 -13.42
C TYR A 206 -22.85 27.03 -12.52
N ASN A 207 -23.93 26.46 -13.09
CA ASN A 207 -24.88 25.67 -12.33
C ASN A 207 -24.26 24.40 -11.76
N TRP A 208 -23.37 23.73 -12.52
CA TRP A 208 -22.64 22.57 -12.03
C TRP A 208 -21.67 22.94 -10.91
N PHE A 209 -20.92 24.04 -11.06
CA PHE A 209 -19.97 24.53 -10.07
C PHE A 209 -20.65 24.95 -8.76
N LEU A 210 -21.86 25.51 -8.82
CA LEU A 210 -22.64 25.89 -7.65
C LEU A 210 -23.41 24.74 -6.99
N SER A 211 -23.35 23.53 -7.55
CA SER A 211 -23.93 22.35 -6.90
C SER A 211 -23.21 22.07 -5.58
N ASP A 212 -23.95 21.63 -4.55
CA ASP A 212 -23.37 21.21 -3.28
C ASP A 212 -22.46 19.98 -3.41
N ALA A 213 -22.71 19.15 -4.43
CA ALA A 213 -22.00 17.91 -4.70
C ALA A 213 -21.79 17.74 -6.23
N PRO A 214 -20.88 18.53 -6.84
CA PRO A 214 -20.62 18.51 -8.28
C PRO A 214 -20.17 17.12 -8.78
N GLU A 215 -19.57 16.31 -7.91
CA GLU A 215 -19.16 14.94 -8.21
C GLU A 215 -20.30 13.92 -8.25
N GLU A 216 -21.50 14.27 -7.74
CA GLU A 216 -22.71 13.42 -7.74
C GLU A 216 -23.66 13.73 -8.90
N VAL A 217 -23.51 14.90 -9.52
CA VAL A 217 -24.36 15.34 -10.62
C VAL A 217 -23.72 15.03 -11.97
N THR A 218 -24.54 15.06 -13.02
CA THR A 218 -24.06 14.93 -14.40
C THR A 218 -23.05 16.04 -14.71
N PHE A 219 -21.83 15.63 -15.06
CA PHE A 219 -20.78 16.53 -15.50
C PHE A 219 -21.20 17.23 -16.81
N PRO A 220 -20.85 18.52 -16.99
CA PRO A 220 -21.16 19.29 -18.19
C PRO A 220 -20.61 18.64 -19.47
N GLU A 221 -21.16 19.05 -20.61
CA GLU A 221 -20.76 18.55 -21.93
C GLU A 221 -20.90 17.02 -22.03
N SER A 222 -19.96 16.35 -22.71
CA SER A 222 -19.88 14.90 -22.80
C SER A 222 -19.08 14.27 -21.66
N TYR A 223 -18.59 15.04 -20.67
CA TYR A 223 -17.61 14.54 -19.69
C TYR A 223 -18.16 13.45 -18.76
N SER A 224 -19.48 13.38 -18.61
CA SER A 224 -20.12 12.28 -17.87
C SER A 224 -19.87 10.91 -18.49
N THR A 225 -19.84 10.82 -19.82
CA THR A 225 -19.70 9.57 -20.58
C THR A 225 -18.32 9.39 -21.21
N SER A 226 -17.61 10.48 -21.51
CA SER A 226 -16.32 10.43 -22.20
C SER A 226 -15.11 10.29 -21.28
N LEU A 227 -15.27 10.54 -19.97
CA LEU A 227 -14.18 10.47 -18.99
C LEU A 227 -14.29 9.23 -18.10
N ASP A 228 -13.14 8.62 -17.83
CA ASP A 228 -12.99 7.72 -16.69
C ASP A 228 -13.01 8.50 -15.36
N THR A 229 -13.10 7.75 -14.27
CA THR A 229 -13.29 8.31 -12.93
C THR A 229 -12.07 9.06 -12.42
N PHE A 230 -10.86 8.72 -12.89
CA PHE A 230 -9.67 9.50 -12.57
C PHE A 230 -9.68 10.86 -13.27
N LYS A 231 -10.07 10.92 -14.54
CA LYS A 231 -10.23 12.19 -15.27
C LYS A 231 -11.35 13.05 -14.69
N LYS A 232 -12.45 12.44 -14.25
CA LYS A 232 -13.49 13.14 -13.48
C LYS A 232 -12.92 13.71 -12.18
N LEU A 233 -12.04 12.98 -11.48
CA LEU A 233 -11.34 13.49 -10.30
C LEU A 233 -10.47 14.71 -10.62
N LEU A 234 -9.73 14.72 -11.74
CA LEU A 234 -8.97 15.90 -12.17
C LEU A 234 -9.87 17.11 -12.43
N LEU A 235 -11.03 16.90 -13.05
CA LEU A 235 -12.00 17.95 -13.34
C LEU A 235 -12.56 18.55 -12.05
N VAL A 236 -13.04 17.72 -11.11
CA VAL A 236 -13.52 18.16 -9.79
C VAL A 236 -12.41 18.89 -9.03
N ARG A 237 -11.20 18.33 -8.97
CA ARG A 237 -10.05 18.96 -8.29
C ARG A 237 -9.69 20.34 -8.86
N SER A 238 -9.92 20.54 -10.15
CA SER A 238 -9.60 21.80 -10.82
C SER A 238 -10.63 22.89 -10.52
N PHE A 239 -11.90 22.53 -10.44
CA PHE A 239 -13.01 23.44 -10.11
C PHE A 239 -13.21 23.66 -8.61
N SER A 240 -13.36 22.57 -7.87
CA SER A 240 -13.79 22.54 -6.46
C SER A 240 -12.83 21.71 -5.62
N PRO A 241 -11.68 22.26 -5.20
CA PRO A 241 -10.67 21.55 -4.43
C PRO A 241 -11.22 20.92 -3.13
N ASP A 242 -12.23 21.53 -2.51
CA ASP A 242 -12.94 21.04 -1.33
C ASP A 242 -13.71 19.73 -1.59
N ARG A 243 -14.18 19.51 -2.82
CA ARG A 243 -14.87 18.28 -3.26
C ARG A 243 -13.93 17.20 -3.79
N THR A 244 -12.61 17.44 -3.77
CA THR A 244 -11.61 16.47 -4.22
C THR A 244 -11.69 15.17 -3.44
N LEU A 245 -11.83 15.23 -2.11
CA LEU A 245 -11.82 14.03 -1.27
C LEU A 245 -13.04 13.13 -1.50
N PRO A 246 -14.29 13.64 -1.55
CA PRO A 246 -15.45 12.86 -2.00
C PRO A 246 -15.24 12.19 -3.37
N MET A 247 -14.75 12.93 -4.36
CA MET A 247 -14.49 12.37 -5.69
C MET A 247 -13.35 11.34 -5.68
N ALA A 248 -12.33 11.53 -4.84
CA ALA A 248 -11.23 10.59 -4.67
C ALA A 248 -11.72 9.26 -4.07
N LYS A 249 -12.71 9.28 -3.17
CA LYS A 249 -13.33 8.05 -2.64
C LYS A 249 -14.05 7.27 -3.73
N LYS A 250 -14.74 7.94 -4.67
CA LYS A 250 -15.32 7.27 -5.85
C LYS A 250 -14.24 6.62 -6.71
N TYR A 251 -13.17 7.35 -6.99
CA TYR A 251 -12.03 6.82 -7.74
C TYR A 251 -11.40 5.59 -7.05
N ILE A 252 -11.19 5.64 -5.73
CA ILE A 252 -10.71 4.49 -4.93
C ILE A 252 -11.67 3.31 -5.06
N GLY A 253 -12.98 3.55 -4.95
CA GLY A 253 -14.02 2.53 -5.05
C GLY A 253 -14.00 1.78 -6.38
N GLU A 254 -13.81 2.50 -7.48
CA GLU A 254 -13.75 1.89 -8.82
C GLU A 254 -12.38 1.28 -9.15
N SER A 255 -11.29 1.86 -8.67
CA SER A 255 -9.92 1.41 -8.97
C SER A 255 -9.48 0.20 -8.12
N LEU A 256 -9.73 0.26 -6.81
CA LEU A 256 -9.32 -0.76 -5.84
C LEU A 256 -10.48 -1.60 -5.31
N GLY A 257 -11.69 -1.03 -5.27
CA GLY A 257 -12.88 -1.64 -4.70
C GLY A 257 -13.50 -0.80 -3.58
N PHE A 258 -14.83 -0.84 -3.45
CA PHE A 258 -15.58 -0.03 -2.47
C PHE A 258 -15.14 -0.24 -1.01
N GLN A 259 -14.69 -1.44 -0.66
CA GLN A 259 -14.14 -1.75 0.67
C GLN A 259 -12.95 -0.86 1.07
N TYR A 260 -12.19 -0.34 0.10
CA TYR A 260 -11.09 0.59 0.37
C TYR A 260 -11.59 2.02 0.61
N ALA A 261 -12.71 2.41 -0.02
CA ALA A 261 -13.28 3.75 0.08
C ALA A 261 -14.09 3.97 1.37
N GLU A 262 -14.76 2.92 1.86
CA GLU A 262 -15.54 2.95 3.11
C GLU A 262 -14.67 2.87 4.36
N GLY A 263 -13.42 2.38 4.22
CA GLY A 263 -12.49 2.22 5.32
C GLY A 263 -12.67 0.90 6.08
N TYR A 264 -11.99 0.77 7.21
CA TYR A 264 -12.00 -0.43 8.05
C TYR A 264 -12.33 -0.08 9.49
N ILE A 265 -13.31 -0.79 10.06
CA ILE A 265 -13.67 -0.66 11.47
C ILE A 265 -12.66 -1.48 12.29
N LEU A 266 -11.97 -0.80 13.20
CA LEU A 266 -10.97 -1.41 14.05
C LEU A 266 -11.61 -2.40 15.04
N SER A 267 -11.06 -3.61 15.10
CA SER A 267 -11.43 -4.65 16.06
C SER A 267 -10.22 -5.05 16.88
N LEU A 268 -10.27 -4.79 18.19
CA LEU A 268 -9.21 -5.20 19.12
C LEU A 268 -9.06 -6.73 19.19
N GLU A 269 -10.16 -7.47 19.07
CA GLU A 269 -10.14 -8.93 19.07
C GLU A 269 -9.42 -9.48 17.82
N ALA A 270 -9.70 -8.92 16.65
CA ALA A 270 -9.00 -9.30 15.43
C ALA A 270 -7.51 -8.92 15.49
N MET A 271 -7.18 -7.74 16.02
CA MET A 271 -5.79 -7.32 16.22
C MET A 271 -5.04 -8.26 17.16
N TRP A 272 -5.68 -8.69 18.24
CA TRP A 272 -5.10 -9.65 19.18
C TRP A 272 -4.87 -11.02 18.54
N GLN A 273 -5.83 -11.54 17.76
CA GLN A 273 -5.68 -12.81 17.04
C GLN A 273 -4.56 -12.78 15.99
N GLU A 274 -4.30 -11.61 15.39
CA GLU A 274 -3.20 -11.40 14.46
C GLU A 274 -1.84 -11.16 15.16
N SER A 275 -1.84 -10.89 16.48
CA SER A 275 -0.64 -10.57 17.25
C SER A 275 0.07 -11.81 17.78
N ASP A 276 1.34 -11.67 18.11
CA ASP A 276 2.11 -12.69 18.81
C ASP A 276 2.71 -12.15 20.11
N LYS A 277 3.18 -13.06 20.96
CA LYS A 277 3.81 -12.71 22.25
C LYS A 277 5.13 -11.93 22.14
N ARG A 278 5.67 -11.76 20.93
CA ARG A 278 6.92 -11.04 20.66
C ARG A 278 6.68 -9.64 20.08
N THR A 279 5.44 -9.34 19.71
CA THR A 279 5.05 -8.12 19.01
C THR A 279 4.09 -7.33 19.91
N PRO A 280 4.57 -6.31 20.63
CA PRO A 280 3.70 -5.49 21.47
C PRO A 280 2.69 -4.72 20.61
N LEU A 281 1.48 -4.54 21.16
CA LEU A 281 0.46 -3.68 20.57
C LEU A 281 0.60 -2.26 21.12
N VAL A 282 0.80 -1.29 20.23
CA VAL A 282 0.92 0.14 20.57
C VAL A 282 -0.33 0.87 20.11
N CYS A 283 -0.97 1.60 21.02
CA CYS A 283 -2.15 2.41 20.73
C CYS A 283 -1.75 3.87 20.54
N PHE A 284 -1.91 4.40 19.33
CA PHE A 284 -1.80 5.85 19.10
C PHE A 284 -3.12 6.52 19.44
N LEU A 285 -3.10 7.32 20.49
CA LEU A 285 -4.30 7.95 21.02
C LEU A 285 -4.49 9.34 20.40
N SER A 286 -5.75 9.69 20.17
CA SER A 286 -6.18 11.07 19.95
C SER A 286 -6.68 11.66 21.27
N MET A 287 -6.72 12.99 21.39
CA MET A 287 -7.24 13.62 22.61
C MET A 287 -8.66 13.14 22.93
N GLY A 288 -8.88 12.73 24.18
CA GLY A 288 -10.17 12.20 24.64
C GLY A 288 -10.44 10.73 24.27
N SER A 289 -9.49 10.02 23.65
CA SER A 289 -9.60 8.58 23.39
C SER A 289 -8.73 7.78 24.35
N ASP A 290 -9.35 6.85 25.09
CA ASP A 290 -8.64 5.89 25.96
C ASP A 290 -9.22 4.48 25.74
N PRO A 291 -8.44 3.52 25.18
CA PRO A 291 -8.89 2.18 24.90
C PRO A 291 -8.82 1.24 26.13
N THR A 292 -8.46 1.75 27.32
CA THR A 292 -8.23 0.95 28.53
C THR A 292 -9.41 0.02 28.83
N ASP A 293 -10.63 0.53 28.86
CA ASP A 293 -11.82 -0.28 29.16
C ASP A 293 -12.08 -1.35 28.09
N ASN A 294 -11.80 -1.03 26.82
CA ASN A 294 -11.93 -2.00 25.74
C ASN A 294 -10.89 -3.12 25.86
N VAL A 295 -9.64 -2.79 26.22
CA VAL A 295 -8.56 -3.78 26.43
C VAL A 295 -8.86 -4.65 27.65
N LEU A 296 -9.27 -4.06 28.77
CA LEU A 296 -9.65 -4.80 29.99
C LEU A 296 -10.88 -5.67 29.76
N GLY A 297 -11.88 -5.18 29.02
CA GLY A 297 -13.05 -5.94 28.63
C GLY A 297 -12.69 -7.15 27.77
N LEU A 298 -11.80 -6.99 26.80
CA LEU A 298 -11.33 -8.10 25.97
C LEU A 298 -10.51 -9.12 26.79
N SER A 299 -9.63 -8.66 27.69
CA SER A 299 -8.87 -9.54 28.59
C SER A 299 -9.80 -10.42 29.43
N LYS A 300 -10.87 -9.84 30.00
CA LYS A 300 -11.90 -10.59 30.74
C LYS A 300 -12.62 -11.60 29.84
N LYS A 301 -13.00 -11.21 28.63
CA LYS A 301 -13.66 -12.10 27.64
C LYS A 301 -12.78 -13.30 27.29
N GLN A 302 -11.46 -13.10 27.16
CA GLN A 302 -10.51 -14.17 26.84
C GLN A 302 -10.04 -14.96 28.07
N ASN A 303 -10.50 -14.62 29.28
CA ASN A 303 -10.03 -15.19 30.55
C ASN A 303 -8.51 -15.09 30.75
N ILE A 304 -7.89 -14.00 30.27
CA ILE A 304 -6.44 -13.75 30.43
C ILE A 304 -6.26 -12.61 31.42
N PRO A 305 -5.55 -12.80 32.56
CA PRO A 305 -5.30 -11.71 33.51
C PRO A 305 -4.52 -10.56 32.86
N CYS A 306 -4.93 -9.32 33.14
CA CYS A 306 -4.27 -8.12 32.64
C CYS A 306 -3.78 -7.25 33.81
N GLY A 307 -2.47 -7.05 33.89
CA GLY A 307 -1.86 -6.09 34.82
C GLY A 307 -1.78 -4.71 34.19
N THR A 308 -2.16 -3.66 34.92
CA THR A 308 -2.14 -2.28 34.40
C THR A 308 -1.16 -1.42 35.19
N ILE A 309 -0.34 -0.64 34.49
CA ILE A 309 0.57 0.36 35.08
C ILE A 309 0.46 1.64 34.27
N SER A 310 0.22 2.76 34.96
CA SER A 310 0.33 4.09 34.38
C SER A 310 1.76 4.59 34.51
N MET A 311 2.42 4.83 33.39
CA MET A 311 3.80 5.26 33.34
C MET A 311 3.94 6.71 33.81
N GLY A 312 5.02 6.98 34.55
CA GLY A 312 5.35 8.26 35.14
C GLY A 312 6.61 8.13 35.99
N GLN A 313 6.94 9.18 36.74
CA GLN A 313 8.16 9.18 37.57
C GLN A 313 8.15 8.04 38.59
N GLY A 314 9.22 7.23 38.59
CA GLY A 314 9.41 6.12 39.52
C GLY A 314 8.65 4.82 39.20
N GLN A 315 7.85 4.78 38.12
CA GLN A 315 7.04 3.59 37.77
C GLN A 315 7.83 2.49 37.05
N GLU A 316 9.05 2.77 36.60
CA GLU A 316 9.85 1.83 35.81
C GLU A 316 10.15 0.53 36.54
N VAL A 317 10.46 0.59 37.84
CA VAL A 317 10.76 -0.59 38.66
C VAL A 317 9.53 -1.49 38.77
N HIS A 318 8.34 -0.89 38.91
CA HIS A 318 7.07 -1.61 38.97
C HIS A 318 6.74 -2.24 37.61
N ALA A 319 6.95 -1.50 36.52
CA ALA A 319 6.75 -1.99 35.16
C ALA A 319 7.67 -3.18 34.82
N ARG A 320 8.95 -3.11 35.16
CA ARG A 320 9.92 -4.22 34.97
C ARG A 320 9.53 -5.46 35.78
N ARG A 321 9.09 -5.28 37.04
CA ARG A 321 8.63 -6.38 37.89
C ARG A 321 7.38 -7.05 37.32
N LEU A 322 6.39 -6.26 36.91
CA LEU A 322 5.16 -6.77 36.31
C LEU A 322 5.45 -7.51 34.99
N LEU A 323 6.39 -7.01 34.19
CA LEU A 323 6.83 -7.66 32.96
C LEU A 323 7.43 -9.04 33.22
N GLN A 324 8.37 -9.16 34.17
CA GLN A 324 8.99 -10.44 34.51
C GLN A 324 7.96 -11.47 35.00
N GLN A 325 7.04 -11.06 35.87
CA GLN A 325 5.97 -11.94 36.37
C GLN A 325 5.04 -12.37 35.22
N SER A 326 4.59 -11.42 34.41
CA SER A 326 3.67 -11.68 33.30
C SER A 326 4.27 -12.58 32.23
N GLN A 327 5.59 -12.49 31.98
CA GLN A 327 6.31 -13.39 31.07
C GLN A 327 6.28 -14.85 31.53
N GLN A 328 6.33 -15.10 32.84
CA GLN A 328 6.26 -16.45 33.41
C GLN A 328 4.82 -16.98 33.48
N GLU A 329 3.87 -16.11 33.80
CA GLU A 329 2.48 -16.47 34.06
C GLU A 329 1.57 -16.41 32.83
N GLY A 330 2.02 -15.83 31.72
CA GLY A 330 1.24 -15.68 30.49
C GLY A 330 0.14 -14.61 30.59
N ARG A 331 0.45 -13.46 31.20
CA ARG A 331 -0.50 -12.35 31.42
C ARG A 331 -0.40 -11.26 30.36
N TRP A 332 -1.46 -10.48 30.21
CA TRP A 332 -1.42 -9.22 29.48
C TRP A 332 -0.87 -8.11 30.38
N ILE A 333 -0.22 -7.12 29.76
CA ILE A 333 0.25 -5.92 30.43
C ILE A 333 -0.27 -4.73 29.66
N LEU A 334 -1.01 -3.86 30.34
CA LEU A 334 -1.43 -2.56 29.84
C LEU A 334 -0.53 -1.49 30.45
N LEU A 335 0.37 -0.93 29.64
CA LEU A 335 1.16 0.24 30.01
C LEU A 335 0.44 1.48 29.47
N GLN A 336 -0.01 2.35 30.38
CA GLN A 336 -0.65 3.62 30.03
C GLN A 336 0.39 4.74 30.06
N ASN A 337 0.16 5.82 29.31
CA ASN A 337 1.04 7.01 29.32
C ASN A 337 2.52 6.73 29.00
N CYS A 338 2.82 5.72 28.17
CA CYS A 338 4.20 5.33 27.85
C CYS A 338 5.08 6.46 27.32
N HIS A 339 4.48 7.49 26.71
CA HIS A 339 5.19 8.69 26.25
C HIS A 339 5.85 9.49 27.40
N LEU A 340 5.46 9.26 28.66
CA LEU A 340 6.08 9.85 29.86
C LEU A 340 7.22 8.98 30.43
N GLY A 341 7.41 7.76 29.94
CA GLY A 341 8.37 6.78 30.47
C GLY A 341 9.42 6.36 29.45
N LEU A 342 10.03 7.32 28.75
CA LEU A 342 10.95 7.04 27.62
C LEU A 342 12.13 6.14 28.00
N GLY A 343 12.75 6.36 29.17
CA GLY A 343 13.88 5.54 29.64
C GLY A 343 13.53 4.08 29.96
N PHE A 344 12.23 3.75 30.12
CA PHE A 344 11.79 2.36 30.22
C PHE A 344 11.57 1.71 28.83
N LEU A 345 11.23 2.52 27.82
CA LEU A 345 10.99 2.04 26.45
C LEU A 345 12.28 1.79 25.66
N GLU A 346 13.37 2.48 26.03
CA GLU A 346 14.75 2.16 25.63
C GLU A 346 15.24 0.86 26.28
#